data_AF-A0AAP9NSU2-F1
#
_entry.id   AF-A0AAP9NSU2-F1
#
_cell.length_a   1.000
_cell.length_b   1.000
_cell.length_c   1.000
_cell.angle_alpha   90.00
_cell.angle_beta   90.00
_cell.angle_gamma   90.00
#
_symmetry.space_group_name_H-M   'P 1'
#
loop_
_entity.id
_entity.type
_entity.pdbx_description
1 polymer ?
#
loop_
_entity_poly.entity_id
_entity_poly.type
_entity_poly.pdbx_seq_one_letter_code
_entity_poly.pdbx_strand_id
1 'polypeptide(L)'
;MSQPEAPKQAFTRGELTAKAIRQAIVRIEKGRPKVVKPGRKLSIQSVAEEAGVSRATIHNNHPGLAERIREAGNKAARVQRNEKNTELKELRAKYRELRQEYIYTRELNQDMASEMATLVEENQRLRAIVENKKVVGFPSKKG
;
A
#
# COMPACT_ATOMS: atom_id res chain seq x y z
N MET A 1 -53.77 17.15 33.57
CA MET A 1 -52.39 17.40 34.03
C MET A 1 -51.52 17.66 32.81
N SER A 2 -51.46 18.91 32.34
CA SER A 2 -50.60 19.31 31.22
C SER A 2 -49.20 19.55 31.77
N GLN A 3 -48.21 18.75 31.38
CA GLN A 3 -46.83 19.03 31.74
C GLN A 3 -46.37 20.33 31.05
N PRO A 4 -45.58 21.18 31.72
CA PRO A 4 -45.01 22.37 31.09
C PRO A 4 -43.90 21.92 30.14
N GLU A 5 -44.05 22.21 28.85
CA GLU A 5 -42.98 22.03 27.87
C GLU A 5 -41.79 22.91 28.25
N ALA A 6 -40.63 22.29 28.48
CA ALA A 6 -39.40 23.00 28.81
C ALA A 6 -39.04 24.02 27.71
N PRO A 7 -38.51 25.21 28.06
CA PRO A 7 -38.22 26.25 27.09
C PRO A 7 -37.13 25.77 26.13
N LYS A 8 -37.46 25.67 24.83
CA LYS A 8 -36.50 25.39 23.76
C LYS A 8 -35.49 26.54 23.72
N GLN A 9 -34.28 26.32 24.28
CA GLN A 9 -33.20 27.31 24.25
C GLN A 9 -32.91 27.72 22.80
N ALA A 10 -33.15 28.99 22.49
CA ALA A 10 -32.87 29.55 21.17
C ALA A 10 -31.36 29.70 21.01
N PHE A 11 -30.74 28.79 20.24
CA PHE A 11 -29.31 28.87 19.92
C PHE A 11 -29.01 30.17 19.20
N THR A 12 -27.91 30.82 19.60
CA THR A 12 -27.41 31.99 18.90
C THR A 12 -26.93 31.60 17.49
N ARG A 13 -26.91 32.58 16.57
CA ARG A 13 -26.45 32.36 15.19
C ARG A 13 -25.02 31.80 15.12
N GLY A 14 -24.16 32.21 16.04
CA GLY A 14 -22.78 31.70 16.16
C GLY A 14 -22.72 30.23 16.59
N GLU A 15 -23.56 29.82 17.53
CA GLU A 15 -23.64 28.41 17.98
C GLU A 15 -24.22 27.49 16.91
N LEU A 16 -25.24 27.96 16.17
CA LEU A 16 -25.78 27.23 15.03
C LEU A 16 -24.72 27.03 13.95
N THR A 17 -23.93 28.06 13.67
CA THR A 17 -22.82 28.01 12.71
C THR A 17 -21.73 27.04 13.17
N ALA A 18 -21.32 27.11 14.44
CA ALA A 18 -20.35 26.18 15.02
C ALA A 18 -20.85 24.72 15.00
N LYS A 19 -22.15 24.51 15.25
CA LYS A 19 -22.78 23.19 15.16
C LYS A 19 -22.76 22.66 13.72
N ALA A 20 -23.07 23.50 12.73
CA ALA A 20 -23.00 23.14 11.31
C ALA A 20 -21.57 22.74 10.90
N ILE A 21 -20.56 23.51 11.32
CA ILE A 21 -19.14 23.20 11.07
C ILE A 21 -18.75 21.86 11.70
N ARG A 22 -19.12 21.62 12.97
CA ARG A 22 -18.85 20.32 13.63
C ARG A 22 -19.48 19.14 12.89
N GLN A 23 -20.72 19.31 12.44
CA GLN A 23 -21.40 18.26 11.68
C GLN A 23 -20.74 18.02 10.32
N ALA A 24 -20.30 19.07 9.63
CA ALA A 24 -19.57 18.95 8.37
C ALA A 24 -18.24 18.20 8.54
N ILE A 25 -17.48 18.48 9.60
CA ILE A 25 -16.26 17.74 9.96
C ILE A 25 -16.56 16.24 10.06
N VAL A 26 -17.54 15.87 10.89
CA VAL A 26 -17.90 14.45 11.12
C VAL A 26 -18.38 13.76 9.83
N ARG A 27 -19.13 14.46 8.97
CA ARG A 27 -19.60 13.90 7.69
C ARG A 27 -18.43 13.59 6.76
N ILE A 28 -17.46 14.51 6.65
CA ILE A 28 -16.27 14.32 5.82
C ILE A 28 -15.39 13.21 6.39
N GLU A 29 -15.17 13.19 7.71
CA GLU A 29 -14.42 12.12 8.39
C GLU A 29 -15.03 10.74 8.16
N LYS A 30 -16.37 10.64 8.18
CA LYS A 30 -17.09 9.38 7.92
C LYS A 30 -17.29 9.07 6.43
N GLY A 31 -16.79 9.91 5.53
CA GLY A 31 -16.91 9.71 4.08
C GLY A 31 -18.34 9.84 3.54
N ARG A 32 -19.25 10.50 4.29
CA ARG A 32 -20.65 10.74 3.90
C ARG A 32 -20.96 12.25 3.80
N PRO A 33 -20.22 13.03 3.00
CA PRO A 33 -20.54 14.42 2.75
C PRO A 33 -21.87 14.55 1.99
N LYS A 34 -22.59 15.65 2.22
CA LYS A 34 -23.86 15.94 1.54
C LYS A 34 -23.67 16.86 0.33
N VAL A 35 -22.72 17.78 0.41
CA VAL A 35 -22.48 18.83 -0.59
C VAL A 35 -21.20 18.55 -1.35
N VAL A 36 -20.11 18.22 -0.65
CA VAL A 36 -18.83 17.94 -1.30
C VAL A 36 -18.78 16.50 -1.80
N LYS A 37 -17.94 16.23 -2.82
CA LYS A 37 -17.77 14.87 -3.36
C LYS A 37 -17.25 13.91 -2.28
N PRO A 38 -17.75 12.66 -2.24
CA PRO A 38 -17.22 11.62 -1.36
C PRO A 38 -15.74 11.36 -1.67
N GLY A 39 -14.94 11.08 -0.63
CA GLY A 39 -13.49 10.84 -0.75
C GLY A 39 -12.60 12.10 -0.77
N ARG A 40 -13.18 13.30 -0.64
CA ARG A 40 -12.40 14.55 -0.54
C ARG A 40 -11.69 14.61 0.83
N LYS A 41 -10.42 15.03 0.83
CA LYS A 41 -9.61 15.15 2.07
C LYS A 41 -10.27 16.10 3.06
N LEU A 42 -10.14 15.80 4.37
CA LEU A 42 -10.55 16.71 5.43
C LEU A 42 -9.66 17.95 5.40
N SER A 43 -10.23 19.07 4.97
CA SER A 43 -9.58 20.38 4.85
C SER A 43 -10.54 21.50 5.18
N ILE A 44 -10.00 22.67 5.51
CA ILE A 44 -10.84 23.84 5.84
C ILE A 44 -11.72 24.22 4.66
N GLN A 45 -11.21 24.09 3.43
CA GLN A 45 -11.99 24.33 2.22
C GLN A 45 -13.17 23.36 2.10
N SER A 46 -12.93 22.05 2.20
CA SER A 46 -14.00 21.05 2.10
C SER A 46 -15.03 21.19 3.22
N VAL A 47 -14.61 21.56 4.43
CA VAL A 47 -15.52 21.74 5.58
C VAL A 47 -16.36 23.02 5.40
N ALA A 48 -15.77 24.10 4.89
CA ALA A 48 -16.48 25.33 4.58
C ALA A 48 -17.56 25.12 3.52
N GLU A 49 -17.20 24.44 2.42
CA GLU A 49 -18.13 24.07 1.35
C GLU A 49 -19.28 23.18 1.88
N GLU A 50 -18.98 22.19 2.72
CA GLU A 50 -19.97 21.27 3.30
C GLU A 50 -20.88 21.92 4.35
N ALA A 51 -20.37 22.90 5.10
CA ALA A 51 -21.15 23.65 6.10
C ALA A 51 -21.88 24.87 5.52
N GLY A 52 -21.64 25.23 4.25
CA GLY A 52 -22.21 26.41 3.62
C GLY A 52 -21.70 27.73 4.21
N VAL A 53 -20.47 27.75 4.72
CA VAL A 53 -19.86 28.94 5.34
C VAL A 53 -18.59 29.36 4.58
N SER A 54 -18.16 30.60 4.77
CA SER A 54 -16.88 31.05 4.19
C SER A 54 -15.69 30.46 4.97
N ARG A 55 -14.56 30.28 4.27
CA ARG A 55 -13.28 29.88 4.91
C ARG A 55 -12.86 30.87 6.00
N ALA A 56 -13.05 32.17 5.76
CA ALA A 56 -12.72 33.23 6.72
C ALA A 56 -13.53 33.09 8.02
N THR A 57 -14.81 32.69 7.93
CA THR A 57 -15.65 32.45 9.11
C THR A 57 -15.09 31.36 10.00
N ILE A 58 -14.54 30.28 9.44
CA ILE A 58 -13.93 29.20 10.21
C ILE A 58 -12.62 29.67 10.86
N HIS A 59 -11.77 30.37 10.12
CA HIS A 59 -10.48 30.84 10.63
C HIS A 59 -10.61 31.91 11.72
N ASN A 60 -11.49 32.90 11.51
CA ASN A 60 -11.55 34.08 12.36
C ASN A 60 -12.48 33.87 13.55
N ASN A 61 -13.65 33.27 13.33
CA ASN A 61 -14.69 33.18 14.36
C ASN A 61 -14.65 31.84 15.12
N HIS A 62 -13.97 30.82 14.57
CA HIS A 62 -13.91 29.47 15.14
C HIS A 62 -12.50 28.85 15.08
N PRO A 63 -11.46 29.49 15.65
CA PRO A 63 -10.07 29.05 15.53
C PRO A 63 -9.83 27.61 16.05
N GLY A 64 -10.44 27.21 17.16
CA GLY A 64 -10.30 25.85 17.69
C GLY A 64 -10.87 24.76 16.77
N LEU A 65 -11.91 25.07 15.98
CA LEU A 65 -12.40 24.13 14.95
C LEU A 65 -11.44 24.09 13.75
N ALA A 66 -10.83 25.22 13.39
CA ALA A 66 -9.84 25.29 12.31
C ALA A 66 -8.57 24.49 12.62
N GLU A 67 -8.11 24.50 13.87
CA GLU A 67 -6.98 23.69 14.34
C GLU A 67 -7.32 22.20 14.28
N ARG A 68 -8.46 21.80 14.82
CA ARG A 68 -8.92 20.40 14.77
C ARG A 68 -8.98 19.86 13.34
N ILE A 69 -9.47 20.65 12.38
CA ILE A 69 -9.51 20.27 10.96
C ILE A 69 -8.10 20.03 10.41
N ARG A 70 -7.14 20.90 10.76
CA ARG A 70 -5.74 20.78 10.32
C ARG A 70 -5.06 19.56 10.93
N GLU A 71 -5.22 19.34 12.23
CA GLU A 71 -4.66 18.18 12.92
C GLU A 71 -5.19 16.86 12.37
N ALA A 72 -6.53 16.75 12.26
CA ALA A 72 -7.17 15.55 11.75
C ALA A 72 -6.81 15.27 10.29
N GLY A 73 -6.80 16.31 9.43
CA GLY A 73 -6.39 16.17 8.03
C GLY A 73 -4.93 15.74 7.87
N ASN A 74 -4.02 16.30 8.68
CA ASN A 74 -2.61 15.94 8.66
C ASN A 74 -2.36 14.53 9.20
N LYS A 75 -3.09 14.10 10.23
CA LYS A 75 -2.98 12.74 10.79
C LYS A 75 -3.35 11.69 9.75
N ALA A 76 -4.48 11.86 9.05
CA ALA A 76 -4.92 10.94 8.00
C ALA A 76 -3.87 10.84 6.86
N ALA A 77 -3.32 11.97 6.41
CA ALA A 77 -2.29 11.99 5.39
C ALA A 77 -0.99 11.30 5.85
N ARG A 78 -0.59 11.50 7.12
CA ARG A 78 0.60 10.84 7.70
C ARG A 78 0.43 9.33 7.79
N VAL A 79 -0.73 8.85 8.23
CA VAL A 79 -1.02 7.41 8.32
C VAL A 79 -0.95 6.77 6.93
N GLN A 80 -1.68 7.31 5.95
CA GLN A 80 -1.67 6.78 4.57
C GLN A 80 -0.25 6.75 3.98
N ARG A 81 0.54 7.80 4.20
CA ARG A 81 1.92 7.85 3.70
C ARG A 81 2.80 6.80 4.38
N ASN A 82 2.64 6.63 5.69
CA ASN A 82 3.43 5.67 6.45
C ASN A 82 3.09 4.23 6.02
N GLU A 83 1.81 3.90 5.83
CA GLU A 83 1.35 2.60 5.31
C GLU A 83 1.95 2.29 3.93
N LYS A 84 1.91 3.25 3.00
CA LYS A 84 2.53 3.09 1.68
C LYS A 84 4.04 2.90 1.76
N ASN A 85 4.71 3.61 2.67
CA ASN A 85 6.14 3.49 2.85
C ASN A 85 6.53 2.14 3.47
N THR A 86 5.74 1.61 4.42
CA THR A 86 5.97 0.28 5.00
C THR A 86 5.78 -0.80 3.95
N GLU A 87 4.69 -0.75 3.18
CA GLU A 87 4.41 -1.70 2.11
C GLU A 87 5.53 -1.69 1.05
N LEU A 88 5.96 -0.51 0.62
CA LEU A 88 7.05 -0.34 -0.35
C LEU A 88 8.39 -0.86 0.19
N LYS A 89 8.65 -0.73 1.49
CA LYS A 89 9.86 -1.28 2.12
C LYS A 89 9.83 -2.81 2.15
N GLU A 90 8.70 -3.40 2.50
CA GLU A 90 8.51 -4.86 2.50
C GLU A 90 8.65 -5.45 1.09
N LEU A 91 8.03 -4.81 0.09
CA LEU A 91 8.11 -5.27 -1.29
C LEU A 91 9.55 -5.20 -1.84
N ARG A 92 10.29 -4.14 -1.48
CA ARG A 92 11.72 -4.02 -1.82
C ARG A 92 12.59 -5.07 -1.11
N ALA A 93 12.26 -5.45 0.12
CA ALA A 93 12.97 -6.52 0.81
C ALA A 93 12.78 -7.85 0.08
N LYS A 94 11.52 -8.23 -0.17
CA LYS A 94 11.16 -9.44 -0.91
C LYS A 94 11.79 -9.49 -2.31
N TYR A 95 11.79 -8.37 -3.04
CA TYR A 95 12.42 -8.31 -4.36
C TYR A 95 13.94 -8.51 -4.30
N ARG A 96 14.61 -8.00 -3.26
CA ARG A 96 16.04 -8.21 -3.09
C ARG A 96 16.37 -9.68 -2.83
N GLU A 97 15.62 -10.33 -1.94
CA GLU A 97 15.75 -11.76 -1.65
C GLU A 97 15.52 -12.60 -2.90
N LEU A 98 14.39 -12.38 -3.59
CA LEU A 98 14.07 -13.09 -4.82
C LEU A 98 15.11 -12.88 -5.92
N ARG A 99 15.68 -11.67 -6.00
CA ARG A 99 16.74 -11.38 -6.97
C ARG A 99 18.04 -12.11 -6.65
N GLN A 100 18.38 -12.27 -5.37
CA GLN A 100 19.55 -13.04 -4.95
C GLN A 100 19.37 -14.52 -5.27
N GLU A 101 18.20 -15.09 -4.93
CA GLU A 101 17.87 -16.49 -5.25
C GLU A 101 17.88 -16.75 -6.76
N TYR A 102 17.34 -15.83 -7.55
CA TYR A 102 17.36 -15.92 -9.01
C TYR A 102 18.78 -15.94 -9.57
N ILE A 103 19.66 -15.06 -9.09
CA ILE A 103 21.07 -15.02 -9.52
C ILE A 103 21.76 -16.34 -9.17
N TYR A 104 21.64 -16.78 -7.92
CA TYR A 104 22.24 -18.02 -7.45
C TYR A 104 21.77 -19.25 -8.25
N THR A 105 20.46 -19.37 -8.47
CA THR A 105 19.87 -20.49 -9.22
C THR A 105 20.29 -20.45 -10.69
N ARG A 106 20.44 -19.24 -11.25
CA ARG A 106 20.90 -19.08 -12.63
C ARG A 106 22.37 -19.48 -12.79
N GLU A 107 23.23 -19.11 -11.86
CA GLU A 107 24.64 -19.51 -11.84
C GLU A 107 24.76 -21.04 -11.73
N LEU A 108 24.06 -21.65 -10.78
CA LEU A 108 24.06 -23.11 -10.61
C LEU A 108 23.58 -23.85 -11.88
N ASN A 109 22.54 -23.33 -12.54
CA ASN A 109 22.06 -23.89 -13.81
C ASN A 109 23.08 -23.76 -14.94
N GLN A 110 23.85 -22.66 -14.98
CA GLN A 110 24.89 -22.46 -15.98
C GLN A 110 26.06 -23.43 -15.77
N ASP A 111 26.49 -23.61 -14.53
CA ASP A 111 27.54 -24.55 -14.16
C ASP A 111 27.12 -25.99 -14.53
N MET A 112 25.91 -26.39 -14.13
CA MET A 112 25.36 -27.70 -14.46
C MET A 112 25.24 -27.91 -15.98
N ALA A 113 24.80 -26.90 -16.74
CA ALA A 113 24.71 -27.01 -18.19
C ALA A 113 26.09 -27.21 -18.86
N SER A 114 27.13 -26.55 -18.34
CA SER A 114 28.52 -26.70 -18.80
C SER A 114 29.07 -28.09 -18.54
N GLU A 115 28.86 -28.61 -17.32
CA GLU A 115 29.26 -29.98 -16.97
C GLU A 115 28.51 -31.01 -17.82
N MET A 116 27.20 -30.83 -17.99
CA MET A 116 26.39 -31.70 -18.84
C MET A 116 26.86 -31.70 -20.30
N ALA A 117 27.24 -30.54 -20.86
CA ALA A 117 27.78 -30.47 -22.22
C ALA A 117 29.06 -31.31 -22.35
N THR A 118 29.98 -31.17 -21.40
CA THR A 118 31.24 -31.94 -21.37
C THR A 118 30.99 -33.44 -21.26
N LEU A 119 30.08 -33.85 -20.36
CA LEU A 119 29.72 -35.25 -20.18
C LEU A 119 29.04 -35.83 -21.43
N VAL A 120 28.20 -35.05 -22.11
CA VAL A 120 27.56 -35.47 -23.35
C VAL A 120 28.60 -35.71 -24.44
N GLU A 121 29.58 -34.81 -24.60
CA GLU A 121 30.66 -34.99 -25.56
C GLU A 121 31.48 -36.26 -25.29
N GLU A 122 31.89 -36.49 -24.03
CA GLU A 122 32.67 -37.68 -23.68
C GLU A 122 31.83 -38.95 -23.83
N ASN A 123 30.54 -38.93 -23.47
CA ASN A 123 29.65 -40.06 -23.67
C ASN A 123 29.50 -40.41 -25.16
N GLN A 124 29.35 -39.40 -26.03
CA GLN A 124 29.30 -39.59 -27.47
C GLN A 124 30.59 -40.20 -28.01
N ARG A 125 31.75 -39.70 -27.55
CA ARG A 125 33.06 -40.25 -27.91
C ARG A 125 33.18 -41.72 -27.51
N LEU A 126 32.83 -42.06 -26.27
CA LEU A 126 32.89 -43.43 -25.76
C LEU A 126 31.93 -44.36 -26.52
N ARG A 127 30.71 -43.90 -26.82
CA ARG A 127 29.76 -44.65 -27.66
C ARG A 127 30.32 -44.94 -29.04
N ALA A 128 30.92 -43.93 -29.70
CA ALA A 128 31.53 -44.11 -31.01
C ALA A 128 32.68 -45.15 -30.99
N ILE A 129 33.45 -45.22 -29.89
CA ILE A 129 34.49 -46.24 -29.69
C ILE A 129 33.87 -47.63 -29.54
N VAL A 130 32.83 -47.78 -28.71
CA VAL A 130 32.14 -49.07 -28.47
C VAL A 130 31.41 -49.58 -29.72
N GLU A 131 30.79 -48.67 -30.49
CA GLU A 131 30.07 -49.02 -31.72
C GLU A 131 31.01 -49.38 -32.89
N ASN A 132 32.30 -49.05 -32.78
CA ASN A 132 33.28 -49.40 -33.78
C ASN A 132 33.55 -50.91 -33.76
N LYS A 133 33.14 -51.60 -34.83
CA LYS A 133 33.28 -53.06 -35.03
C LYS A 133 34.70 -53.62 -34.86
N LYS A 134 35.74 -52.78 -34.91
CA LYS A 134 37.15 -53.18 -34.73
C LYS A 134 37.63 -53.15 -33.28
N VAL A 135 36.84 -52.63 -32.34
CA VAL A 135 37.16 -52.56 -30.92
C VAL A 135 36.41 -53.67 -30.19
N VAL A 136 37.13 -54.54 -29.47
CA VAL A 136 36.54 -55.63 -28.68
C VAL A 136 36.67 -55.26 -27.21
N GLY A 137 35.54 -55.12 -26.51
CA GLY A 137 35.53 -54.80 -25.08
C GLY A 137 36.15 -55.94 -24.26
N PHE A 138 37.17 -55.64 -23.46
CA PHE A 138 37.69 -56.59 -22.48
C PHE A 138 36.66 -56.74 -21.34
N PRO A 139 36.17 -57.96 -21.04
CA PRO A 139 35.27 -58.14 -19.92
C PRO A 139 36.01 -57.79 -18.62
N SER A 140 35.53 -56.76 -17.93
CA SER A 140 36.03 -56.41 -16.60
C SER A 140 35.85 -57.62 -15.68
N LYS A 141 36.94 -58.01 -15.01
CA LYS A 141 36.96 -59.14 -14.08
C LYS A 141 35.99 -58.82 -12.95
N LYS A 142 34.88 -59.56 -12.86
CA LYS A 142 33.92 -59.46 -11.75
C LYS A 142 34.69 -59.63 -10.44
N GLY A 143 34.75 -58.56 -9.64
CA GLY A 143 35.07 -58.61 -8.22
C GLY A 143 33.81 -58.82 -7.41
#